data_AF-A0A523UGI7-F1
#
_entry.id   AF-A0A523UGI7-F1
#
_cell.length_a   1.000
_cell.length_b   1.000
_cell.length_c   1.000
_cell.angle_alpha   90.00
_cell.angle_beta   90.00
_cell.angle_gamma   90.00
#
_symmetry.space_group_name_H-M   'P 1'
#
loop_
_entity.id
_entity.type
_entity.pdbx_description
1 polymer ?
#
loop_
_entity_poly.entity_id
_entity_poly.type
_entity_poly.pdbx_seq_one_letter_code
_entity_poly.pdbx_strand_id
1 'polypeptide(L)'
;MAQLNQIGKHATTISTIDGVTSVVYHSTAVVRFDKDKIVLNSNGWHTQTTKNRMNQTSHQFGLGYRVYQKDYEWFVEFGGEVYGFADKMTLEADGSVTYA
;
A
#
# COMPACT_ATOMS: atom_id res chain seq x y z
N MET A 1 -6.78 -10.78 16.68
CA MET A 1 -5.72 -10.99 15.68
C MET A 1 -6.34 -10.77 14.30
N ALA A 2 -5.88 -9.77 13.53
CA ALA A 2 -6.46 -9.46 12.22
C ALA A 2 -5.95 -10.47 11.18
N GLN A 3 -6.86 -11.19 10.51
CA GLN A 3 -6.50 -12.14 9.46
C GLN A 3 -5.90 -11.39 8.26
N LEU A 4 -4.64 -11.64 7.95
CA LEU A 4 -3.93 -11.07 6.80
C LEU A 4 -4.30 -11.77 5.47
N ASN A 5 -5.07 -12.86 5.50
CA ASN A 5 -5.38 -13.65 4.30
C ASN A 5 -6.58 -13.16 3.50
N GLN A 6 -7.37 -12.22 4.02
CA GLN A 6 -8.52 -11.66 3.31
C GLN A 6 -8.62 -10.17 3.60
N ILE A 7 -8.76 -9.35 2.54
CA ILE A 7 -9.17 -7.96 2.71
C ILE A 7 -10.50 -7.99 3.46
N GLY A 8 -10.48 -7.52 4.71
CA GLY A 8 -11.67 -7.54 5.53
C GLY A 8 -12.72 -6.67 4.85
N LYS A 9 -13.89 -7.24 4.56
CA LYS A 9 -15.06 -6.54 3.97
C LYS A 9 -15.44 -5.24 4.68
N HIS A 10 -14.98 -5.04 5.92
CA HIS A 10 -15.19 -3.79 6.65
C HIS A 10 -14.35 -2.65 6.06
N ALA A 11 -15.07 -1.74 5.40
CA ALA A 11 -14.63 -0.41 4.97
C ALA A 11 -13.47 -0.41 3.96
N THR A 12 -13.29 -1.46 3.17
CA THR A 12 -12.29 -1.49 2.09
C THR A 12 -12.98 -1.73 0.77
N THR A 13 -12.88 -0.77 -0.14
CA THR A 13 -13.42 -0.85 -1.50
C THR A 13 -12.27 -0.90 -2.48
N ILE A 14 -12.30 -1.88 -3.38
CA ILE A 14 -11.34 -2.01 -4.46
C ILE A 14 -12.05 -1.55 -5.72
N SER A 15 -11.49 -0.57 -6.41
CA SER A 15 -12.02 -0.05 -7.66
C SER A 15 -10.94 -0.08 -8.71
N THR A 16 -11.18 -0.78 -9.81
CA THR A 16 -10.29 -0.80 -10.97
C THR A 16 -10.92 0.04 -12.06
N ILE A 17 -10.27 1.12 -12.47
CA ILE A 17 -10.74 2.05 -13.49
C ILE A 17 -9.59 2.26 -14.47
N ASP A 18 -9.82 1.98 -15.75
CA ASP A 18 -8.84 2.18 -16.84
C ASP A 18 -7.46 1.52 -16.60
N GLY A 19 -7.44 0.34 -16.00
CA GLY A 19 -6.19 -0.40 -15.69
C GLY A 19 -5.55 -0.02 -14.36
N VAL A 20 -6.02 1.05 -13.72
CA VAL A 20 -5.54 1.48 -12.41
C VAL A 20 -6.43 0.91 -11.31
N THR A 21 -5.86 0.10 -10.44
CA THR A 21 -6.56 -0.41 -9.25
C THR A 21 -6.30 0.48 -8.04
N SER A 22 -7.37 1.00 -7.46
CA SER A 22 -7.35 1.81 -6.24
C SER A 22 -8.05 1.06 -5.11
N VAL A 23 -7.36 0.93 -3.99
CA VAL A 23 -7.89 0.38 -2.75
C VAL A 23 -8.19 1.53 -1.80
N VAL A 24 -9.47 1.78 -1.58
CA VAL A 24 -9.99 2.82 -0.70
C VAL A 24 -10.35 2.20 0.64
N TYR A 25 -9.75 2.71 1.71
CA TYR A 25 -10.10 2.35 3.08
C TYR A 25 -10.85 3.51 3.75
N HIS A 26 -12.07 3.26 4.21
CA HIS A 26 -13.09 4.21 4.68
C HIS A 26 -13.45 5.33 3.68
N SER A 27 -12.53 6.24 3.42
CA SER A 27 -12.66 7.33 2.45
C SER A 27 -11.31 7.79 1.89
N THR A 28 -10.23 7.06 2.23
CA THR A 28 -8.86 7.38 1.81
C THR A 28 -8.38 6.29 0.87
N ALA A 29 -7.89 6.67 -0.31
CA ALA A 29 -7.19 5.75 -1.20
C ALA A 29 -5.84 5.40 -0.60
N VAL A 30 -5.74 4.21 0.02
CA VAL A 30 -4.53 3.80 0.74
C VAL A 30 -3.45 3.24 -0.17
N VAL A 31 -3.88 2.57 -1.23
CA VAL A 31 -3.02 2.01 -2.27
C VAL A 31 -3.68 2.30 -3.60
N ARG A 32 -2.89 2.78 -4.55
CA ARG A 32 -3.31 2.92 -5.93
C ARG A 32 -2.19 2.43 -6.81
N PHE A 33 -2.41 1.35 -7.54
CA PHE A 33 -1.39 0.79 -8.41
C PHE A 33 -1.93 0.61 -9.82
N ASP A 34 -1.02 0.66 -10.76
CA ASP A 34 -1.21 0.43 -12.18
C ASP A 34 -0.22 -0.66 -12.63
N LYS A 35 -0.17 -0.97 -13.93
CA LYS A 35 0.79 -1.95 -14.47
C LYS A 35 2.25 -1.51 -14.32
N ASP A 36 2.51 -0.20 -14.26
CA ASP A 36 3.88 0.35 -14.23
C ASP A 36 4.28 0.94 -12.88
N LYS A 37 3.33 1.29 -11.99
CA LYS A 37 3.64 1.99 -10.73
C LYS A 37 2.63 1.74 -9.62
N ILE A 38 3.09 1.84 -8.38
CA ILE A 38 2.33 1.64 -7.15
C ILE A 38 2.47 2.89 -6.29
N VAL A 39 1.36 3.60 -6.08
CA VAL A 39 1.25 4.76 -5.20
C VAL A 39 0.71 4.31 -3.84
N LEU A 40 1.42 4.67 -2.78
CA LEU A 40 1.00 4.41 -1.40
C LEU A 40 0.68 5.73 -0.70
N ASN A 41 -0.43 5.77 0.04
CA ASN A 41 -0.85 6.97 0.75
C ASN A 41 -1.55 6.57 2.06
N SER A 42 -1.17 7.16 3.19
CA SER A 42 -1.87 6.94 4.45
C SER A 42 -2.71 8.14 4.87
N ASN A 43 -2.61 9.27 4.17
CA ASN A 43 -3.22 10.55 4.50
C ASN A 43 -2.90 10.98 5.95
N GLY A 44 -1.68 10.70 6.41
CA GLY A 44 -1.22 10.93 7.79
C GLY A 44 -1.76 9.94 8.84
N TRP A 45 -2.57 8.94 8.46
CA TRP A 45 -3.10 7.93 9.37
C TRP A 45 -2.21 6.68 9.42
N HIS A 46 -1.13 6.79 10.19
CA HIS A 46 -0.14 5.72 10.40
C HIS A 46 -0.63 4.70 11.43
N THR A 47 -1.68 3.95 11.09
CA THR A 47 -2.27 2.93 11.98
C THR A 47 -1.98 1.50 11.53
N GLN A 48 -1.94 0.58 12.49
CA GLN A 48 -1.72 -0.85 12.23
C GLN A 48 -2.75 -1.46 11.26
N THR A 49 -3.97 -0.92 11.21
CA THR A 49 -5.02 -1.33 10.27
C THR A 49 -4.71 -0.90 8.84
N THR A 50 -4.27 0.35 8.60
CA THR A 50 -3.82 0.83 7.28
C THR A 50 -2.69 -0.05 6.75
N LYS A 51 -1.68 -0.36 7.58
CA LYS A 51 -0.56 -1.23 7.23
C LYS A 51 -1.01 -2.64 6.84
N ASN A 52 -1.92 -3.23 7.63
CA ASN A 52 -2.46 -4.53 7.33
C ASN A 52 -3.21 -4.54 5.99
N ARG A 53 -3.96 -3.47 5.67
CA ARG A 53 -4.65 -3.34 4.37
C ARG A 53 -3.68 -3.24 3.20
N MET A 54 -2.61 -2.44 3.32
CA MET A 54 -1.56 -2.36 2.30
C MET A 54 -0.91 -3.72 2.04
N ASN A 55 -0.53 -4.44 3.10
CA ASN A 55 0.05 -5.77 2.97
C ASN A 55 -0.92 -6.80 2.38
N GLN A 56 -2.21 -6.71 2.75
CA GLN A 56 -3.25 -7.54 2.16
C GLN A 56 -3.42 -7.26 0.66
N THR A 57 -3.39 -6.00 0.24
CA THR A 57 -3.43 -5.62 -1.17
C THR A 57 -2.22 -6.19 -1.91
N SER A 58 -1.01 -6.02 -1.38
CA SER A 58 0.18 -6.60 -2.00
C SER A 58 0.09 -8.12 -2.15
N HIS A 59 -0.37 -8.82 -1.11
CA HIS A 59 -0.54 -10.28 -1.15
C HIS A 59 -1.65 -10.72 -2.11
N GLN A 60 -2.73 -9.94 -2.24
CA GLN A 60 -3.86 -10.27 -3.11
C GLN A 60 -3.56 -10.03 -4.59
N PHE A 61 -2.81 -8.98 -4.91
CA PHE A 61 -2.46 -8.60 -6.28
C PHE A 61 -1.06 -9.05 -6.70
N GLY A 62 -0.27 -9.63 -5.80
CA GLY A 62 1.09 -10.09 -6.09
C GLY A 62 2.07 -8.95 -6.37
N LEU A 63 1.87 -7.78 -5.75
CA LEU A 63 2.64 -6.57 -6.06
C LEU A 63 4.09 -6.60 -5.52
N GLY A 64 4.41 -7.53 -4.62
CA GLY A 64 5.77 -7.74 -4.16
C GLY A 64 6.33 -6.66 -3.23
N TYR A 65 5.52 -5.69 -2.80
CA TYR A 65 5.90 -4.75 -1.73
C TYR A 65 5.41 -5.21 -0.35
N ARG A 66 6.06 -4.74 0.71
CA ARG A 66 5.68 -5.02 2.09
C ARG A 66 5.88 -3.79 2.97
N VAL A 67 4.83 -3.36 3.64
CA VAL A 67 4.87 -2.24 4.58
C VAL A 67 5.00 -2.77 6.01
N TYR A 68 6.00 -2.32 6.74
CA TYR A 68 6.20 -2.64 8.15
C TYR A 68 6.48 -1.37 8.96
N GLN A 69 6.30 -1.48 10.28
CA GLN A 69 6.59 -0.38 11.20
C GLN A 69 7.71 -0.85 12.13
N LYS A 70 8.71 0.00 12.34
CA LYS A 70 9.84 -0.25 13.23
C LYS A 70 10.20 1.07 13.92
N ASP A 71 10.40 1.04 15.23
CA ASP A 71 10.79 2.23 16.01
C ASP A 71 9.89 3.46 15.81
N TYR A 72 8.57 3.24 15.75
CA TYR A 72 7.53 4.24 15.44
C TYR A 72 7.54 4.80 14.01
N GLU A 73 8.54 4.45 13.20
CA GLU A 73 8.67 4.82 11.80
C GLU A 73 8.13 3.72 10.88
N TRP A 74 7.66 4.11 9.70
CA TRP A 74 7.11 3.20 8.70
C TRP A 74 8.11 3.00 7.58
N PHE A 75 8.22 1.76 7.13
CA PHE A 75 9.15 1.33 6.09
C PHE A 75 8.42 0.49 5.06
N VAL A 76 8.84 0.61 3.80
CA VAL A 76 8.32 -0.13 2.66
C VAL A 76 9.47 -0.91 2.05
N GLU A 77 9.34 -2.22 2.06
CA GLU A 77 10.24 -3.13 1.35
C GLU A 77 9.68 -3.36 -0.06
N PHE A 78 10.45 -3.06 -1.10
CA PHE A 78 10.09 -3.29 -2.49
C PHE A 78 11.32 -3.73 -3.27
N GLY A 79 11.22 -4.82 -4.03
CA GLY A 79 12.35 -5.32 -4.84
C GLY A 79 13.57 -5.78 -4.04
N GLY A 80 13.46 -5.97 -2.71
CA GLY A 80 14.57 -6.29 -1.82
C GLY A 80 15.27 -5.06 -1.22
N GLU A 81 14.85 -3.85 -1.57
CA GLU A 81 15.29 -2.60 -0.94
C GLU A 81 14.24 -2.09 0.05
N VAL A 82 14.72 -1.37 1.07
CA VAL A 82 13.88 -0.77 2.11
C VAL A 82 13.87 0.74 1.94
N TYR A 83 12.69 1.31 1.77
CA TYR A 83 12.44 2.74 1.66
C TYR A 83 11.68 3.24 2.89
N GLY A 84 11.92 4.49 3.27
CA GLY A 84 11.09 5.17 4.26
C GLY A 84 9.69 5.39 3.68
N PHE A 85 8.64 5.01 4.41
CA PHE A 85 7.28 5.27 3.97
C PHE A 85 6.99 6.76 4.04
N ALA A 86 6.50 7.32 2.93
CA ALA A 86 6.01 8.69 2.87
C ALA A 86 4.61 8.72 2.26
N ASP A 87 3.79 9.67 2.69
CA ASP A 87 2.48 9.87 2.08
C ASP A 87 2.64 10.26 0.61
N LYS A 88 1.83 9.65 -0.27
CA LYS A 88 1.85 9.82 -1.72
C LYS A 88 3.16 9.38 -2.39
N MET A 89 3.97 8.53 -1.73
CA MET A 89 5.12 7.91 -2.39
C MET A 89 4.67 7.04 -3.56
N THR A 90 5.48 7.03 -4.62
CA THR A 90 5.26 6.20 -5.81
C THR A 90 6.44 5.28 -6.02
N LEU A 91 6.17 3.98 -6.02
CA LEU A 91 7.08 2.91 -6.39
C LEU A 91 6.87 2.63 -7.87
N GLU A 92 7.88 2.85 -8.69
CA GLU A 92 7.84 2.49 -10.10
C GLU A 92 8.37 1.07 -10.30
N ALA A 93 7.85 0.36 -11.30
CA ALA A 93 8.21 -1.03 -11.58
C ALA A 93 9.67 -1.19 -12.06
N ASP A 94 10.31 -0.09 -12.46
CA ASP A 94 11.75 -0.03 -12.77
C ASP A 94 12.64 -0.05 -11.50
N GLY A 95 12.04 0.04 -10.30
CA GLY A 95 12.74 0.13 -9.02
C GLY A 95 12.97 1.56 -8.53
N SER A 96 12.52 2.58 -9.27
CA SER A 96 12.61 3.97 -8.86
C SER A 96 11.54 4.29 -7.81
N VAL A 97 11.92 5.00 -6.75
CA VAL A 97 10.98 5.49 -5.74
C VAL A 97 10.97 7.01 -5.76
N THR A 98 9.81 7.58 -6.00
CA THR A 98 9.60 9.03 -5.94
C THR A 98 8.75 9.41 -4.74
N TYR A 99 9.17 10.49 -4.09
CA TYR A 99 8.45 11.11 -2.97
C TYR A 99 7.71 12.34 -3.54
N ALA A 100 6.41 12.43 -3.28
CA ALA A 100 5.55 13.52 -3.79
C ALA A 100 5.24 14.57 -2.73
#